data_AF-A0A5A9PX42-F1
#
_entry.id   AF-A0A5A9PX42-F1
#
_cell.length_a   1.000
_cell.length_b   1.000
_cell.length_c   1.000
_cell.angle_alpha   90.00
_cell.angle_beta   90.00
_cell.angle_gamma   90.00
#
_symmetry.space_group_name_H-M   'P 1'
#
loop_
_entity.id
_entity.type
_entity.pdbx_description
1 polymer ?
#
loop_
_entity_poly.entity_id
_entity_poly.type
_entity_poly.pdbx_seq_one_letter_code
_entity_poly.pdbx_strand_id
1 'polypeptide(L)'
;MIWIFPYFFESRILECFPSFSMLDYQVDYDNHALYKHGKTGRKQSPVRLFTNLSPKDIILPADEGYRFCSICERYVSAGNKHCPRCNTCPSKHGDIVPHVVTVLCLITRVDRAKPAVSSAAVRNTNSEPVLRNTTNGK
;
A
#
# COMPACT_ATOMS: atom_id res chain seq x y z
N MET A 1 9.28 -6.45 -7.53
CA MET A 1 9.24 -5.52 -8.70
C MET A 1 9.18 -4.10 -8.17
N ILE A 2 9.91 -3.14 -8.76
CA ILE A 2 9.91 -1.73 -8.32
C ILE A 2 9.57 -0.84 -9.51
N TRP A 3 8.60 0.05 -9.34
CA TRP A 3 8.14 1.03 -10.31
C TRP A 3 8.38 2.43 -9.76
N ILE A 4 8.83 3.34 -10.61
CA ILE A 4 9.21 4.71 -10.21
C ILE A 4 8.29 5.66 -10.96
N PHE A 5 7.33 6.25 -10.26
CA PHE A 5 6.33 7.12 -10.86
C PHE A 5 5.93 8.26 -9.91
N PRO A 6 5.38 9.36 -10.42
CA PRO A 6 4.79 10.39 -9.60
C PRO A 6 3.64 9.88 -8.70
N TYR A 7 3.58 10.35 -7.44
CA TYR A 7 2.60 9.88 -6.45
C TYR A 7 1.13 10.13 -6.85
N PHE A 8 0.86 11.07 -7.76
CA PHE A 8 -0.48 11.39 -8.23
C PHE A 8 -1.04 10.35 -9.21
N PHE A 9 -0.20 9.42 -9.72
CA PHE A 9 -0.64 8.28 -10.51
C PHE A 9 -1.02 7.05 -9.67
N GLU A 10 -0.94 7.12 -8.34
CA GLU A 10 -1.21 5.98 -7.44
C GLU A 10 -2.53 5.28 -7.78
N SER A 11 -3.64 6.02 -7.91
CA SER A 11 -4.95 5.40 -8.19
C SER A 11 -4.95 4.56 -9.47
N ARG A 12 -4.35 5.07 -10.55
CA ARG A 12 -4.27 4.38 -11.84
C ARG A 12 -3.33 3.17 -11.78
N ILE A 13 -2.22 3.28 -11.05
CA ILE A 13 -1.29 2.16 -10.85
C ILE A 13 -1.97 1.04 -10.07
N LEU A 14 -2.71 1.36 -9.00
CA LEU A 14 -3.42 0.37 -8.18
C LEU A 14 -4.63 -0.26 -8.89
N GLU A 15 -5.24 0.44 -9.86
CA GLU A 15 -6.27 -0.15 -10.73
C GLU A 15 -5.69 -1.26 -11.61
N CYS A 16 -4.49 -1.06 -12.17
CA CYS A 16 -3.82 -2.07 -12.98
C CYS A 16 -3.10 -3.13 -12.13
N PHE A 17 -2.57 -2.74 -10.96
CA PHE A 17 -1.75 -3.57 -10.08
C PHE A 17 -2.21 -3.43 -8.62
N PRO A 18 -3.27 -4.15 -8.21
CA PRO A 18 -3.85 -4.02 -6.87
C PRO A 18 -2.94 -4.46 -5.72
N SER A 19 -1.91 -5.28 -6.02
CA SER A 19 -0.93 -5.75 -5.04
C SER A 19 0.19 -4.73 -4.79
N PHE A 20 0.25 -3.64 -5.55
CA PHE A 20 1.28 -2.64 -5.37
C PHE A 20 0.95 -1.74 -4.19
N SER A 21 2.00 -1.17 -3.60
CA SER A 21 1.91 -0.16 -2.56
C SER A 21 2.92 0.94 -2.85
N MET A 22 2.55 2.18 -2.53
CA MET A 22 3.42 3.34 -2.67
C MET A 22 4.23 3.52 -1.39
N LEU A 23 5.56 3.60 -1.52
CA LEU A 23 6.46 3.92 -0.42
C LEU A 23 6.60 5.45 -0.26
N ASP A 24 6.94 5.89 0.95
CA ASP A 24 7.09 7.32 1.25
C ASP A 24 8.44 7.91 0.79
N TYR A 25 9.33 7.06 0.27
CA TYR A 25 10.65 7.45 -0.20
C TYR A 25 10.57 8.43 -1.37
N GLN A 26 11.18 9.60 -1.19
CA GLN A 26 11.23 10.67 -2.17
C GLN A 26 12.46 10.46 -3.05
N VAL A 27 12.22 10.19 -4.34
CA VAL A 27 13.30 9.96 -5.29
C VAL A 27 13.81 11.30 -5.79
N ASP A 28 15.01 11.67 -5.36
CA ASP A 28 15.70 12.88 -5.82
C ASP A 28 16.51 12.62 -7.11
N TYR A 29 16.71 13.67 -7.90
CA TYR A 29 17.42 13.63 -9.17
C TYR A 29 18.51 14.71 -9.21
N ASP A 30 19.76 14.32 -9.48
CA ASP A 30 20.89 15.26 -9.57
C ASP A 30 20.74 16.26 -10.74
N ASN A 31 20.06 15.84 -11.80
CA ASN A 31 19.99 16.56 -13.08
C ASN A 31 18.69 17.35 -13.29
N HIS A 32 17.67 17.22 -12.44
CA HIS A 32 16.36 17.82 -12.70
C HIS A 32 16.23 19.27 -12.20
N ALA A 33 16.15 20.26 -13.10
CA ALA A 33 16.16 21.70 -12.76
C ALA A 33 15.18 22.15 -11.65
N LEU A 34 14.01 21.52 -11.53
CA LEU A 34 12.98 21.88 -10.53
C LEU A 34 13.06 21.09 -9.21
N TYR A 35 13.79 19.97 -9.18
CA TYR A 35 13.81 19.01 -8.07
C TYR A 35 15.25 18.64 -7.70
N LYS A 36 16.13 19.66 -7.67
CA LYS A 36 17.48 19.51 -7.13
C LYS A 36 17.49 19.92 -5.67
N HIS A 37 18.35 19.26 -4.89
CA HIS A 37 18.82 19.83 -3.64
C HIS A 37 19.53 21.16 -3.90
N GLY A 38 18.91 22.27 -3.48
CA GLY A 38 19.42 23.62 -3.70
C GLY A 38 18.58 24.69 -3.03
N LYS A 39 19.09 25.93 -2.99
CA LYS A 39 18.47 27.06 -2.26
C LYS A 39 17.20 27.64 -2.92
N THR A 40 16.89 27.26 -4.15
CA THR A 40 15.84 27.91 -4.97
C THR A 40 14.82 26.95 -5.59
N GLY A 41 14.96 25.62 -5.40
CA GLY A 41 14.04 24.61 -5.94
C GLY A 41 12.96 24.16 -4.95
N ARG A 42 11.88 23.53 -5.45
CA ARG A 42 10.96 22.78 -4.58
C ARG A 42 11.76 21.65 -3.93
N LYS A 43 11.74 21.57 -2.61
CA LYS A 43 12.60 20.65 -1.84
C LYS A 43 12.24 19.16 -2.00
N GLN A 44 11.09 18.84 -2.59
CA GLN A 44 10.58 17.46 -2.63
C GLN A 44 10.13 17.09 -4.04
N SER A 45 10.75 16.06 -4.60
CA SER A 45 10.33 15.43 -5.85
C SER A 45 8.93 14.84 -5.73
N PRO A 46 8.09 14.86 -6.78
CA PRO A 46 6.79 14.17 -6.77
C PRO A 46 6.92 12.65 -6.99
N VAL A 47 8.12 12.17 -7.30
CA VAL A 47 8.36 10.77 -7.67
C VAL A 47 8.47 9.90 -6.43
N ARG A 48 7.77 8.76 -6.43
CA ARG A 48 7.76 7.74 -5.37
C ARG A 48 8.03 6.36 -5.97
N LEU A 49 8.38 5.44 -5.08
CA LEU A 49 8.53 4.02 -5.41
C LEU A 49 7.21 3.29 -5.21
N PHE A 50 6.85 2.44 -6.15
CA PHE A 50 5.72 1.52 -6.08
C PHE A 50 6.24 0.10 -6.17
N THR A 51 5.75 -0.78 -5.29
CA THR A 51 6.23 -2.17 -5.25
C THR A 51 5.16 -3.12 -4.75
N ASN A 52 5.24 -4.36 -5.20
CA ASN A 52 4.44 -5.48 -4.71
C ASN A 52 5.05 -6.17 -3.47
N LEU A 53 6.20 -5.69 -2.99
CA LEU A 53 6.81 -6.17 -1.75
C LEU A 53 6.08 -5.58 -0.53
N SER A 54 6.23 -6.23 0.62
CA SER A 54 5.65 -5.73 1.86
C SER A 54 6.36 -4.43 2.30
N PRO A 55 5.63 -3.33 2.55
CA PRO A 55 6.23 -2.06 2.98
C PRO A 55 7.04 -2.14 4.28
N LYS A 56 6.75 -3.12 5.14
CA LYS A 56 7.46 -3.36 6.40
C LYS A 56 8.88 -3.86 6.19
N ASP A 57 9.12 -4.59 5.09
CA ASP A 57 10.40 -5.23 4.80
C ASP A 57 11.36 -4.25 4.09
N ILE A 58 10.88 -3.06 3.71
CA ILE A 58 11.66 -2.04 3.01
C ILE A 58 12.06 -0.95 4.00
N ILE A 59 13.30 -1.05 4.45
CA ILE A 59 13.91 -0.12 5.38
C ILE A 59 14.33 1.15 4.63
N LEU A 60 13.84 2.31 5.08
CA LEU A 60 14.27 3.61 4.56
C LEU A 60 15.35 4.23 5.47
N PRO A 61 16.30 4.98 4.90
CA PRO A 61 17.43 5.58 5.63
C PRO A 61 16.95 6.57 6.71
N ALA A 62 17.32 6.33 7.96
CA ALA A 62 16.92 7.19 9.08
C ALA A 62 17.66 8.54 9.07
N ASP A 63 18.89 8.56 8.55
CA ASP A 63 19.76 9.72 8.35
C ASP A 63 19.19 10.71 7.33
N GLU A 64 18.40 10.23 6.35
CA GLU A 64 17.63 11.08 5.43
C GLU A 64 16.30 11.58 6.02
N GLY A 65 15.99 11.24 7.27
CA GLY A 65 14.80 11.71 7.97
C GLY A 65 13.56 10.85 7.77
N TYR A 66 13.72 9.54 7.57
CA TYR A 66 12.62 8.58 7.61
C TYR A 66 12.50 7.89 8.98
N ARG A 67 11.28 7.50 9.35
CA ARG A 67 10.98 6.78 10.60
C ARG A 67 10.00 5.65 10.35
N PHE A 68 10.04 4.61 11.17
CA PHE A 68 9.06 3.54 11.12
C PHE A 68 7.74 3.96 11.79
N CYS A 69 6.62 3.67 11.15
CA CYS A 69 5.29 3.79 11.74
C CYS A 69 4.80 2.39 12.14
N SER A 70 4.68 2.13 13.44
CA SER A 70 4.22 0.84 13.97
C SER A 70 2.76 0.52 13.65
N ILE A 71 1.91 1.53 13.47
CA ILE A 71 0.48 1.33 13.17
C ILE A 71 0.27 0.93 11.70
N CYS A 72 0.98 1.58 10.78
CA CYS A 72 0.90 1.28 9.35
C CYS A 72 1.92 0.23 8.89
N GLU A 73 2.78 -0.24 9.79
CA GLU A 73 3.88 -1.17 9.54
C GLU A 73 4.72 -0.79 8.29
N ARG A 74 5.12 0.49 8.21
CA ARG A 74 5.93 0.99 7.08
C ARG A 74 6.78 2.18 7.48
N TYR A 75 7.84 2.42 6.72
CA TYR A 75 8.64 3.62 6.85
C TYR A 75 7.94 4.83 6.19
N VAL A 76 7.98 5.95 6.89
CA VAL A 76 7.37 7.23 6.50
C VAL A 76 8.35 8.36 6.73
N SER A 77 8.18 9.48 6.02
CA SER A 77 8.94 10.70 6.29
C SER A 77 8.69 11.17 7.73
N ALA A 78 9.71 11.72 8.40
CA ALA A 78 9.59 12.20 9.78
C ALA A 78 8.45 13.22 9.96
N GLY A 79 8.20 14.08 8.96
CA GLY A 79 7.10 15.04 8.95
C GLY A 79 5.71 14.42 8.76
N ASN A 80 5.63 13.21 8.19
CA ASN A 80 4.37 12.53 7.93
C ASN A 80 3.84 11.87 9.22
N LYS A 81 2.84 12.50 9.84
CA LYS A 81 2.18 11.99 11.05
C LYS A 81 1.05 11.04 10.69
N HIS A 82 0.95 9.94 11.44
CA HIS A 82 -0.17 9.02 11.32
C HIS A 82 -1.46 9.73 11.72
N CYS A 83 -2.52 9.56 10.94
CA CYS A 83 -3.85 10.09 11.22
C CYS A 83 -4.72 9.00 11.86
N PRO A 84 -5.07 9.08 13.16
CA PRO A 84 -5.88 8.05 13.82
C PRO A 84 -7.28 7.91 13.23
N ARG A 85 -7.82 8.98 12.63
CA ARG A 85 -9.16 8.96 12.01
C ARG A 85 -9.19 8.21 10.68
N CYS A 86 -8.16 8.36 9.86
CA CYS A 86 -8.06 7.72 8.55
C CYS A 86 -7.28 6.40 8.60
N ASN A 87 -6.68 6.09 9.75
CA ASN A 87 -5.79 4.95 9.99
C ASN A 87 -4.68 4.81 8.93
N THR A 88 -4.10 5.94 8.52
CA THR A 88 -3.04 6.00 7.51
C THR A 88 -2.11 7.18 7.78
N CYS A 89 -0.93 7.19 7.17
CA CYS A 89 -0.01 8.34 7.14
C CYS A 89 -0.17 9.07 5.80
N PRO A 90 -1.03 10.10 5.70
CA PRO A 90 -1.50 10.64 4.42
C PRO A 90 -0.57 11.70 3.82
N SER A 91 0.38 12.26 4.57
CA SER A 91 1.16 13.40 4.11
C SER A 91 2.15 12.97 3.03
N LYS A 92 1.88 13.36 1.78
CA LYS A 92 2.78 13.15 0.63
C LYS A 92 3.78 14.28 0.44
N HIS A 93 3.61 15.39 1.18
CA HIS A 93 4.30 16.67 0.99
C HIS A 93 5.07 17.17 2.22
N GLY A 94 5.18 16.37 3.29
CA GLY A 94 5.88 16.76 4.52
C GLY A 94 5.12 17.77 5.40
N ASP A 95 4.10 18.43 4.87
CA ASP A 95 3.23 19.33 5.64
C ASP A 95 2.06 18.57 6.30
N ILE A 96 1.58 19.09 7.44
CA ILE A 96 0.35 18.62 8.08
C ILE A 96 -0.79 18.95 7.13
N VAL A 97 -1.31 17.94 6.42
CA VAL A 97 -2.58 18.11 5.70
C VAL A 97 -3.68 18.30 6.75
N PRO A 98 -4.33 19.48 6.85
CA PRO A 98 -5.47 19.64 7.73
C PRO A 98 -6.54 18.62 7.29
N HIS A 99 -7.22 18.03 8.27
CA HIS A 99 -8.19 16.95 8.10
C HIS A 99 -9.22 17.20 6.96
N VAL A 100 -9.52 18.46 6.67
CA VAL A 100 -10.42 18.91 5.61
C VAL A 100 -9.96 18.49 4.19
N VAL A 101 -8.65 18.41 3.93
CA VAL A 101 -8.12 17.94 2.62
C VAL A 101 -8.15 16.41 2.52
N THR A 102 -8.02 15.70 3.65
CA THR A 102 -8.10 14.23 3.71
C THR A 102 -9.52 13.72 3.48
N VAL A 103 -10.54 14.47 3.92
CA VAL A 103 -11.95 14.12 3.68
C VAL A 103 -12.25 14.05 2.19
N LEU A 104 -11.70 14.93 1.34
CA LEU A 104 -11.87 14.82 -0.13
C LEU A 104 -11.28 13.51 -0.71
N CYS A 105 -10.18 13.01 -0.13
CA CYS A 105 -9.57 11.74 -0.51
C CYS A 105 -10.36 10.51 0.00
N LEU A 106 -11.14 10.68 1.07
CA LEU A 106 -12.05 9.63 1.57
C LEU A 106 -13.39 9.63 0.83
N ILE A 107 -13.91 10.79 0.40
CA ILE A 107 -15.17 10.85 -0.36
C ILE A 107 -15.04 10.08 -1.69
N THR A 108 -13.85 10.03 -2.31
CA THR A 108 -13.59 9.16 -3.48
C THR A 108 -13.36 7.68 -3.14
N ARG A 109 -13.15 7.32 -1.87
CA ARG A 109 -12.95 5.93 -1.40
C ARG A 109 -14.20 5.29 -0.80
N VAL A 110 -15.26 6.05 -0.47
CA VAL A 110 -16.49 5.50 0.13
C VAL A 110 -17.31 4.64 -0.87
N ASP A 111 -17.09 4.74 -2.18
CA ASP A 111 -17.82 3.93 -3.17
C ASP A 111 -17.24 2.53 -3.45
N ARG A 112 -16.18 2.10 -2.75
CA ARG A 112 -15.73 0.69 -2.82
C ARG A 112 -15.92 -0.01 -1.50
N ALA A 113 -17.20 -0.29 -1.19
CA ALA A 113 -17.52 -1.47 -0.41
C ALA A 113 -16.85 -2.69 -1.08
N LYS A 114 -15.90 -3.32 -0.39
CA LYS A 114 -15.43 -4.66 -0.75
C LYS A 114 -16.66 -5.58 -0.80
N PRO A 115 -16.98 -6.25 -1.92
CA PRO A 115 -17.83 -7.41 -1.81
C PRO A 115 -17.05 -8.44 -0.99
N ALA A 116 -17.65 -8.85 0.13
CA ALA A 116 -17.25 -10.06 0.80
C ALA A 116 -17.37 -11.18 -0.24
N VAL A 117 -16.24 -11.74 -0.68
CA VAL A 117 -16.26 -13.03 -1.36
C VAL A 117 -16.73 -14.03 -0.30
N SER A 118 -18.03 -14.32 -0.34
CA SER A 118 -18.60 -15.49 0.29
C SER A 118 -17.93 -16.69 -0.38
N SER A 119 -17.02 -17.33 0.34
CA SER A 119 -16.57 -18.66 -0.05
C SER A 119 -17.75 -19.59 0.19
N ALA A 120 -18.58 -19.77 -0.84
CA ALA A 120 -19.62 -20.78 -0.84
C ALA A 120 -18.97 -22.12 -0.53
N ALA A 121 -19.45 -22.77 0.54
CA ALA A 121 -19.04 -24.09 0.94
C ALA A 121 -19.21 -25.05 -0.25
N VAL A 122 -18.08 -25.52 -0.79
CA VAL A 122 -18.07 -26.72 -1.63
C VAL A 122 -18.44 -27.86 -0.70
N ARG A 123 -19.70 -28.32 -0.78
CA ARG A 123 -20.16 -29.56 -0.17
C ARG A 123 -19.38 -30.69 -0.82
N ASN A 124 -18.37 -31.17 -0.11
CA ASN A 124 -17.64 -32.37 -0.48
C ASN A 124 -18.47 -33.59 -0.04
N THR A 125 -19.38 -34.06 -0.90
CA THR A 125 -20.02 -35.36 -0.70
C THR A 125 -19.07 -36.46 -1.18
N ASN A 126 -18.04 -36.73 -0.39
CA ASN A 126 -17.30 -37.97 -0.50
C ASN A 126 -18.10 -39.06 0.21
N SER A 127 -19.00 -39.69 -0.55
CA SER A 127 -19.50 -41.02 -0.25
C SER A 127 -18.33 -41.99 -0.23
N GLU A 128 -18.03 -42.54 0.95
CA GLU A 128 -17.16 -43.72 1.10
C GLU A 128 -17.69 -44.88 0.23
N PRO A 129 -16.85 -45.57 -0.55
CA PRO A 129 -17.18 -46.91 -1.01
C PRO A 129 -16.85 -47.89 0.13
N VAL A 130 -17.88 -48.26 0.89
CA VAL A 130 -17.84 -49.46 1.75
C VAL A 130 -17.66 -50.67 0.82
N LEU A 131 -16.45 -51.22 0.78
CA LEU A 131 -16.19 -52.54 0.20
C LEU A 131 -16.93 -53.59 1.03
N ARG A 132 -18.03 -54.09 0.46
CA ARG A 132 -18.72 -55.29 0.92
C ARG A 132 -17.83 -56.50 0.65
N ASN A 133 -17.29 -57.10 1.71
CA ASN A 133 -16.83 -58.48 1.64
C ASN A 133 -18.04 -59.40 1.60
N THR A 134 -18.28 -60.01 0.44
CA THR A 134 -19.24 -61.10 0.27
C THR A 134 -18.60 -62.46 0.55
N THR A 135 -19.34 -63.23 1.35
CA THR A 135 -19.57 -64.69 1.30
C THR A 135 -18.52 -65.65 1.88
N ASN A 136 -18.96 -66.28 2.98
CA ASN A 136 -18.74 -67.68 3.36
C ASN A 136 -18.87 -68.66 2.17
N GLY A 137 -18.08 -69.75 2.20
CA GLY A 137 -18.46 -71.02 1.60
C GLY A 137 -17.32 -71.92 1.10
N LYS A 138 -16.60 -72.58 2.03
CA LYS A 138 -16.31 -74.04 2.00
C LYS A 138 -15.51 -74.47 3.23
#